data_AF-A0A1H0W3Q5-F1
#
_entry.id   AF-A0A1H0W3Q5-F1
#
_cell.length_a   1.000
_cell.length_b   1.000
_cell.length_c   1.000
_cell.angle_alpha   90.00
_cell.angle_beta   90.00
_cell.angle_gamma   90.00
#
_symmetry.space_group_name_H-M   'P 1'
#
loop_
_entity.id
_entity.type
_entity.pdbx_description
1 polymer ?
#
loop_
_entity_poly.entity_id
_entity_poly.type
_entity_poly.pdbx_seq_one_letter_code
_entity_poly.pdbx_strand_id
1 'polypeptide(L)'
;MTATTTFRERLYVTWWIWPLPLLAAALLAAEVHMGFPGVRSWLPYVILLPLTVVLIVRMGSTKVEVAGGELRAGDAHIPLDLLGEVEVIAPEDKRKAMGPYLDPAAYVVHRGWVKPLVRVRVNDPEDPTPYWVISTRRPEELAAAIKS
;
A
#
# COMPACT_ATOMS: atom_id res chain seq x y z
N MET A 1 4.94 25.40 12.70
CA MET A 1 4.97 24.46 13.83
C MET A 1 5.02 23.05 13.24
N THR A 2 6.17 22.38 13.32
CA THR A 2 6.31 20.99 12.84
C THR A 2 5.56 20.08 13.80
N ALA A 3 4.43 19.52 13.35
CA ALA A 3 3.72 18.48 14.09
C ALA A 3 4.71 17.35 14.45
N THR A 4 4.68 16.89 15.69
CA THR A 4 5.50 15.76 16.15
C THR A 4 5.12 14.52 15.32
N THR A 5 6.06 14.02 14.51
CA THR A 5 5.89 12.77 13.76
C THR A 5 6.29 11.61 14.66
N THR A 6 5.32 10.84 15.13
CA THR A 6 5.56 9.66 15.98
C THR A 6 5.94 8.44 15.14
N PHE A 7 5.36 8.30 13.93
CA PHE A 7 5.65 7.19 13.03
C PHE A 7 5.56 7.60 11.56
N ARG A 8 6.48 7.12 10.72
CA ARG A 8 6.40 7.27 9.26
C ARG A 8 6.97 6.04 8.58
N GLU A 9 6.19 5.46 7.69
CA GLU A 9 6.56 4.33 6.84
C GLU A 9 6.12 4.53 5.39
N ARG A 10 6.96 4.10 4.46
CA ARG A 10 6.60 4.05 3.04
C ARG A 10 6.65 2.61 2.54
N LEU A 11 5.54 2.15 1.98
CA LEU A 11 5.31 0.77 1.57
C LEU A 11 5.89 0.49 0.18
N TYR A 12 7.22 0.57 0.06
CA TYR A 12 7.92 0.32 -1.20
C TYR A 12 7.66 -1.09 -1.73
N VAL A 13 7.53 -1.22 -3.05
CA VAL A 13 7.44 -2.52 -3.73
C VAL A 13 8.72 -3.31 -3.44
N THR A 14 8.58 -4.54 -2.97
CA THR A 14 9.71 -5.45 -2.72
C THR A 14 10.51 -5.64 -4.00
N TRP A 15 11.83 -5.49 -3.93
CA TRP A 15 12.73 -5.52 -5.09
C TRP A 15 12.56 -6.79 -5.95
N TRP A 16 12.25 -7.94 -5.34
CA TRP A 16 11.96 -9.20 -6.05
C TRP A 16 10.76 -9.15 -7.00
N ILE A 17 9.86 -8.18 -6.84
CA ILE A 17 8.70 -7.99 -7.71
C ILE A 17 9.08 -7.23 -8.98
N TRP A 18 10.23 -6.55 -9.03
CA TRP A 18 10.62 -5.73 -10.18
C TRP A 18 10.94 -6.52 -11.45
N PRO A 19 11.68 -7.65 -11.40
CA PRO A 19 12.07 -8.38 -12.60
C PRO A 19 10.88 -8.93 -13.40
N LEU A 20 9.84 -9.40 -12.71
CA LEU A 20 8.68 -10.05 -13.34
C LEU A 20 7.91 -9.14 -14.33
N PRO A 21 7.39 -7.95 -13.94
CA PRO A 21 6.70 -7.03 -14.84
C PRO A 21 7.65 -6.41 -15.87
N LEU A 22 8.93 -6.20 -15.54
CA LEU A 22 9.92 -5.72 -16.50
C LEU A 22 10.20 -6.75 -17.59
N LEU A 23 10.31 -8.02 -17.23
CA LEU A 23 10.44 -9.12 -18.17
C LEU A 23 9.19 -9.23 -19.04
N ALA A 24 8.00 -9.17 -18.46
CA ALA A 24 6.75 -9.18 -19.21
C ALA A 24 6.67 -8.00 -20.21
N ALA A 25 7.06 -6.79 -19.78
CA ALA A 25 7.11 -5.62 -20.65
C ALA A 25 8.14 -5.78 -21.78
N ALA A 26 9.31 -6.37 -21.49
CA ALA A 26 10.33 -6.65 -22.50
C ALA A 26 9.88 -7.71 -23.51
N LEU A 27 9.17 -8.75 -23.06
CA LEU A 27 8.60 -9.79 -23.92
C LEU A 27 7.51 -9.20 -24.83
N LEU A 28 6.59 -8.41 -24.29
CA LEU A 28 5.58 -7.70 -25.08
C LEU A 28 6.24 -6.74 -26.10
N ALA A 29 7.27 -6.02 -25.69
CA ALA A 29 8.03 -5.18 -26.60
C ALA A 29 8.70 -5.99 -27.72
N ALA A 30 9.22 -7.19 -27.42
CA ALA A 30 9.82 -8.09 -28.39
C ALA A 30 8.80 -8.66 -29.38
N GLU A 31 7.61 -9.04 -28.92
CA GLU A 31 6.52 -9.48 -29.79
C GLU A 31 6.12 -8.39 -30.79
N VAL A 32 5.96 -7.14 -30.31
CA VAL A 32 5.65 -6.01 -31.19
C VAL A 32 6.79 -5.72 -32.16
N HIS A 33 8.05 -5.83 -31.71
CA HIS A 33 9.22 -5.67 -32.57
C HIS A 33 9.23 -6.71 -33.71
N MET A 34 8.90 -7.98 -33.43
CA MET A 34 8.85 -9.04 -34.43
C MET A 34 7.78 -8.79 -35.51
N GLY A 35 6.71 -8.06 -35.18
CA GLY A 35 5.64 -7.70 -36.12
C GLY A 35 5.94 -6.51 -37.04
N PHE A 36 6.98 -5.71 -36.77
CA PHE A 36 7.28 -4.48 -37.50
C PHE A 36 8.78 -4.35 -37.81
N PRO A 37 9.24 -4.61 -39.05
CA PRO A 37 10.64 -4.40 -39.41
C PRO A 37 10.97 -2.90 -39.54
N GLY A 38 12.16 -2.50 -39.07
CA GLY A 38 12.75 -1.17 -39.27
C GLY A 38 13.04 -0.38 -37.98
N VAL A 39 13.60 0.82 -38.10
CA VAL A 39 14.01 1.70 -36.97
C VAL A 39 12.81 2.21 -36.14
N ARG A 40 11.60 1.69 -36.30
CA ARG A 40 10.46 1.98 -35.41
C ARG A 40 10.21 0.85 -34.41
N SER A 41 10.87 -0.30 -34.59
CA SER A 41 10.71 -1.50 -33.77
C SER A 41 11.28 -1.38 -32.35
N TRP A 42 12.06 -0.33 -32.05
CA TRP A 42 12.56 -0.04 -30.70
C TRP A 42 11.60 0.82 -29.86
N LEU A 43 10.62 1.48 -30.48
CA LEU A 43 9.61 2.30 -29.79
C LEU A 43 8.89 1.55 -28.64
N PRO A 44 8.46 0.28 -28.82
CA PRO A 44 7.81 -0.47 -27.74
C PRO A 44 8.66 -0.58 -26.48
N TYR A 45 9.98 -0.76 -26.60
CA TYR A 45 10.88 -0.85 -25.45
C TYR A 45 10.98 0.48 -24.70
N VAL A 46 11.10 1.59 -25.44
CA VAL A 46 11.22 2.95 -24.88
C VAL A 46 9.92 3.40 -24.22
N ILE A 47 8.78 2.86 -24.62
CA ILE A 47 7.49 3.20 -24.02
C ILE A 47 7.17 2.24 -22.88
N LEU A 48 7.21 0.93 -23.11
CA LEU A 48 6.75 -0.07 -22.15
C LEU A 48 7.66 -0.14 -20.92
N LEU A 49 8.98 -0.13 -21.08
CA LEU A 49 9.88 -0.26 -19.92
C LEU A 49 9.76 0.94 -18.96
N PRO A 50 9.83 2.21 -19.41
CA PRO A 50 9.63 3.34 -18.51
C PRO A 50 8.22 3.40 -17.94
N LEU A 51 7.19 3.07 -18.73
CA LEU A 51 5.81 2.99 -18.22
C LEU A 51 5.70 1.97 -17.08
N THR A 52 6.26 0.78 -17.26
CA THR A 52 6.30 -0.25 -16.22
C THR A 52 7.03 0.23 -14.97
N VAL A 53 8.20 0.87 -15.12
CA VAL A 53 8.93 1.44 -13.98
C VAL A 53 8.09 2.49 -13.23
N VAL A 54 7.43 3.40 -13.96
CA VAL A 54 6.55 4.43 -13.38
C VAL A 54 5.40 3.79 -12.60
N LEU A 55 4.76 2.75 -13.15
CA LEU A 55 3.68 2.03 -12.48
C LEU A 55 4.15 1.34 -11.20
N ILE A 56 5.31 0.67 -11.21
CA ILE A 56 5.89 0.03 -10.02
C ILE A 56 6.18 1.08 -8.93
N VAL A 57 6.82 2.18 -9.30
CA VAL A 57 7.17 3.26 -8.35
C VAL A 57 5.92 3.91 -7.77
N ARG A 58 4.92 4.18 -8.60
CA ARG A 58 3.64 4.75 -8.15
C ARG A 58 2.94 3.80 -7.18
N MET A 59 2.96 2.50 -7.45
CA MET A 59 2.35 1.48 -6.61
C MET A 59 3.06 1.33 -5.24
N GLY A 60 4.37 1.59 -5.17
CA GLY A 60 5.16 1.61 -3.93
C GLY A 60 5.20 2.96 -3.20
N SER A 61 4.41 3.95 -3.64
CA SER A 61 4.47 5.31 -3.11
C SER A 61 3.56 5.54 -1.89
N THR A 62 2.77 4.54 -1.50
CA THR A 62 1.83 4.65 -0.37
C THR A 62 2.57 4.88 0.94
N LYS A 63 2.16 5.93 1.65
CA LYS A 63 2.72 6.33 2.94
C LYS A 63 1.71 6.00 4.05
N VAL A 64 2.24 5.55 5.18
CA VAL A 64 1.52 5.42 6.44
C VAL A 64 2.27 6.27 7.45
N GLU A 65 1.61 7.24 8.06
CA GLU A 65 2.23 8.20 8.96
C GLU A 65 1.29 8.51 10.12
N VAL A 66 1.84 8.58 11.33
CA VAL A 66 1.18 9.15 12.50
C VAL A 66 1.90 10.44 12.83
N ALA A 67 1.22 11.57 12.65
CA ALA A 67 1.80 12.88 12.86
C ALA A 67 0.74 13.87 13.35
N GLY A 68 1.08 14.66 14.37
CA GLY A 68 0.22 15.74 14.85
C GLY A 68 -1.13 15.29 15.40
N GLY A 69 -1.20 14.09 15.99
CA GLY A 69 -2.45 13.54 16.53
C GLY A 69 -3.37 12.96 15.46
N GLU A 70 -2.89 12.74 14.23
CA GLU A 70 -3.66 12.09 13.17
C GLU A 70 -2.92 10.86 12.62
N LEU A 71 -3.68 9.82 12.29
CA LEU A 71 -3.25 8.69 11.50
C LEU A 71 -3.55 8.95 10.03
N ARG A 72 -2.53 8.90 9.18
CA ARG A 72 -2.62 9.07 7.73
C ARG A 72 -2.23 7.77 7.04
N ALA A 73 -3.11 7.23 6.22
CA ALA A 73 -2.86 6.00 5.48
C ALA A 73 -3.30 6.19 4.02
N GLY A 74 -2.33 6.26 3.10
CA GLY A 74 -2.61 6.57 1.69
C GLY A 74 -3.14 8.00 1.53
N ASP A 75 -4.35 8.13 1.01
CA ASP A 75 -5.02 9.42 0.77
C ASP A 75 -5.98 9.81 1.90
N ALA A 76 -6.26 8.92 2.86
CA ALA A 76 -7.14 9.20 3.99
C ALA A 76 -6.35 9.58 5.26
N HIS A 77 -6.96 10.43 6.09
CA HIS A 77 -6.46 10.79 7.41
C HIS A 77 -7.60 10.80 8.43
N ILE A 78 -7.30 10.40 9.67
CA ILE A 78 -8.25 10.35 10.78
C ILE A 78 -7.55 10.79 12.08
N PRO A 79 -8.17 11.67 12.89
CA PRO A 79 -7.68 12.01 14.22
C PRO A 79 -7.57 10.78 15.13
N LEU A 80 -6.50 10.71 15.95
CA LEU A 80 -6.29 9.61 16.89
C LEU A 80 -7.41 9.53 17.95
N ASP A 81 -8.04 10.66 18.29
CA ASP A 81 -9.14 10.72 19.26
C ASP A 81 -10.39 9.93 18.81
N LEU A 82 -10.54 9.73 17.50
CA LEU A 82 -11.64 8.94 16.91
C LEU A 82 -11.25 7.47 16.72
N LEU A 83 -10.02 7.09 17.03
CA LEU A 83 -9.56 5.72 16.93
C LEU A 83 -9.76 4.99 18.26
N GLY A 84 -10.18 3.74 18.15
CA GLY A 84 -10.41 2.85 19.26
C GLY A 84 -9.35 1.77 19.37
N GLU A 85 -9.81 0.55 19.58
CA GLU A 85 -8.94 -0.62 19.75
C GLU A 85 -8.05 -0.86 18.53
N VAL A 86 -6.76 -1.10 18.79
CA VAL A 86 -5.75 -1.43 17.79
C VAL A 86 -5.38 -2.90 17.94
N GLU A 87 -5.62 -3.67 16.88
CA GLU A 87 -5.33 -5.10 16.78
C GLU A 87 -4.23 -5.34 15.73
N VAL A 88 -3.15 -6.01 16.12
CA VAL A 88 -2.10 -6.45 15.19
C VAL A 88 -2.49 -7.82 14.64
N ILE A 89 -2.68 -7.91 13.33
CA ILE A 89 -3.05 -9.16 12.66
C ILE A 89 -1.78 -9.82 12.12
N ALA A 90 -1.52 -11.02 12.62
CA ALA A 90 -0.40 -11.84 12.17
C ALA A 90 -0.55 -12.24 10.68
N PRO A 91 0.57 -12.48 9.97
CA PRO A 91 0.52 -12.88 8.56
C PRO A 91 -0.32 -14.13 8.26
N GLU A 92 -0.48 -15.02 9.23
CA GLU A 92 -1.23 -16.27 9.13
C GLU A 92 -2.75 -16.03 9.10
N ASP A 93 -3.23 -15.08 9.90
CA ASP A 93 -4.65 -14.72 9.99
C ASP A 93 -5.09 -13.70 8.93
N LYS A 94 -4.13 -13.13 8.20
CA LYS A 94 -4.36 -12.19 7.10
C LYS A 94 -5.41 -12.67 6.11
N ARG A 95 -5.35 -13.95 5.70
CA ARG A 95 -6.30 -14.49 4.70
C ARG A 95 -7.73 -14.49 5.22
N LYS A 96 -7.93 -14.76 6.51
CA LYS A 96 -9.24 -14.72 7.15
C LYS A 96 -9.72 -13.27 7.25
N ALA A 97 -8.85 -12.39 7.75
CA ALA A 97 -9.15 -10.97 7.96
C ALA A 97 -9.46 -10.20 6.65
N MET A 98 -8.83 -10.57 5.54
CA MET A 98 -9.05 -9.96 4.22
C MET A 98 -10.08 -10.71 3.36
N GLY A 99 -10.64 -11.80 3.88
CA GLY A 99 -11.57 -12.67 3.17
C GLY A 99 -12.98 -12.56 3.75
N PRO A 100 -13.56 -13.66 4.28
CA PRO A 100 -14.95 -13.68 4.76
C PRO A 100 -15.27 -12.72 5.92
N TYR A 101 -14.26 -12.32 6.69
CA TYR A 101 -14.42 -11.46 7.86
C TYR A 101 -14.16 -9.98 7.57
N LEU A 102 -13.94 -9.62 6.30
CA LEU A 102 -13.78 -8.23 5.91
C LEU A 102 -15.15 -7.59 5.76
N ASP A 103 -15.36 -6.50 6.49
CA ASP A 103 -16.54 -5.68 6.39
C ASP A 103 -16.43 -4.82 5.12
N PRO A 104 -17.45 -4.80 4.23
CA PRO A 104 -17.42 -3.98 3.03
C PRO A 104 -17.33 -2.47 3.31
N ALA A 105 -17.72 -2.01 4.51
CA ALA A 105 -17.61 -0.61 4.92
C ALA A 105 -16.22 -0.25 5.48
N ALA A 106 -15.34 -1.23 5.72
CA ALA A 106 -14.02 -0.96 6.28
C ALA A 106 -13.10 -0.23 5.29
N TYR A 107 -12.30 0.71 5.81
CA TYR A 107 -11.29 1.37 5.00
C TYR A 107 -10.03 0.50 4.94
N VAL A 108 -9.63 0.08 3.74
CA VAL A 108 -8.56 -0.91 3.56
C VAL A 108 -7.39 -0.35 2.75
N VAL A 109 -6.25 -0.17 3.42
CA VAL A 109 -4.96 0.13 2.77
C VAL A 109 -4.14 -1.14 2.73
N HIS A 110 -4.51 -2.04 1.81
CA HIS A 110 -3.81 -3.30 1.63
C HIS A 110 -2.72 -3.22 0.54
N ARG A 111 -1.52 -3.75 0.83
CA ARG A 111 -0.46 -3.96 -0.16
C ARG A 111 -0.04 -5.43 -0.17
N GLY A 112 -0.18 -6.09 -1.32
CA GLY A 112 0.02 -7.54 -1.45
C GLY A 112 1.43 -8.03 -1.07
N TRP A 113 2.43 -7.16 -1.18
CA TRP A 113 3.84 -7.42 -0.83
C TRP A 113 4.21 -7.12 0.62
N VAL A 114 3.27 -6.62 1.43
CA VAL A 114 3.46 -6.34 2.85
C VAL A 114 2.66 -7.38 3.64
N LYS A 115 3.36 -8.22 4.42
CA LYS A 115 2.73 -9.35 5.11
C LYS A 115 1.85 -8.92 6.30
N PRO A 116 2.34 -8.12 7.26
CA PRO A 116 1.57 -7.78 8.47
C PRO A 116 0.44 -6.79 8.16
N LEU A 117 -0.61 -6.85 8.97
CA LEU A 117 -1.73 -5.92 8.95
C LEU A 117 -1.97 -5.39 10.36
N VAL A 118 -2.43 -4.14 10.44
CA VAL A 118 -2.95 -3.54 11.68
C VAL A 118 -4.39 -3.14 11.41
N ARG A 119 -5.29 -3.58 12.27
CA ARG A 119 -6.69 -3.17 12.28
C ARG A 119 -6.90 -2.15 13.40
N VAL A 120 -7.55 -1.05 13.09
CA VAL A 120 -7.85 0.01 14.06
C VAL A 120 -9.32 0.31 13.99
N ARG A 121 -10.02 0.18 15.12
CA ARG A 121 -11.46 0.52 15.19
C ARG A 121 -11.64 2.03 15.04
N VAL A 122 -12.68 2.43 14.32
CA VAL A 122 -13.12 3.83 14.26
C VAL A 122 -14.32 3.97 15.19
N ASN A 123 -14.25 4.92 16.11
CA ASN A 123 -15.28 5.22 17.11
C ASN A 123 -16.08 6.49 16.76
N ASP A 124 -15.95 7.00 15.54
CA ASP A 124 -16.70 8.15 15.05
C ASP A 124 -18.16 7.75 14.74
N PRO A 125 -19.16 8.31 15.43
CA PRO A 125 -20.57 8.01 15.15
C PRO A 125 -21.08 8.61 13.82
N GLU A 126 -20.36 9.58 13.25
CA GLU A 126 -20.72 10.21 11.97
C GLU A 126 -20.08 9.49 10.76
N ASP A 127 -19.06 8.64 10.99
CA ASP A 127 -18.40 7.86 9.95
C ASP A 127 -19.02 6.45 9.82
N PRO A 128 -19.55 6.06 8.64
CA PRO A 128 -20.01 4.70 8.42
C PRO A 128 -18.89 3.64 8.42
N THR A 129 -17.62 4.04 8.44
CA THR A 129 -16.44 3.17 8.43
C THR A 129 -16.20 2.56 9.82
N PRO A 130 -16.39 1.24 10.04
CA PRO A 130 -16.28 0.67 11.38
C PRO A 130 -14.82 0.49 11.86
N TYR A 131 -13.90 0.26 10.92
CA TYR A 131 -12.49 0.07 11.22
C TYR A 131 -11.62 0.29 9.98
N TRP A 132 -10.35 0.59 10.20
CA TRP A 132 -9.31 0.70 9.20
C TRP A 132 -8.42 -0.55 9.22
N VAL A 133 -8.03 -1.07 8.06
CA VAL A 133 -7.07 -2.17 7.92
C VAL A 133 -5.88 -1.69 7.11
N ILE A 134 -4.71 -1.60 7.75
CA ILE A 134 -3.51 -0.98 7.17
C ILE A 134 -2.40 -2.03 7.08
N SER A 135 -1.80 -2.17 5.91
CA SER A 135 -0.57 -2.94 5.74
C SER A 135 0.64 -2.14 6.22
N THR A 136 1.45 -2.72 7.11
CA THR A 136 2.68 -2.11 7.62
C THR A 136 3.74 -3.18 7.84
N ARG A 137 5.02 -2.87 7.60
CA ARG A 137 6.13 -3.79 7.91
C ARG A 137 6.51 -3.73 9.38
N ARG A 138 6.08 -2.68 10.10
CA ARG A 138 6.35 -2.46 11.53
C ARG A 138 5.01 -2.30 12.27
N PRO A 139 4.26 -3.41 12.45
CA PRO A 139 2.93 -3.35 13.06
C PRO A 139 2.95 -2.88 14.52
N GLU A 140 3.94 -3.34 15.30
CA GLU A 140 4.06 -2.96 16.71
C GLU A 140 4.39 -1.47 16.90
N GLU A 141 5.27 -0.92 16.07
CA GLU A 141 5.60 0.51 16.10
C GLU A 141 4.40 1.38 15.73
N LEU A 142 3.61 0.96 14.73
CA LEU A 142 2.39 1.66 14.34
C LEU A 142 1.35 1.60 15.47
N ALA A 143 1.16 0.43 16.08
CA ALA A 143 0.21 0.26 17.18
C ALA A 143 0.61 1.08 18.42
N ALA A 144 1.91 1.15 18.73
CA ALA A 144 2.43 1.99 19.79
C ALA A 144 2.21 3.49 19.50
N ALA A 145 2.43 3.92 18.25
CA ALA A 145 2.25 5.31 17.85
C ALA A 145 0.78 5.77 17.85
N ILE A 146 -0.17 4.86 17.66
CA ILE A 146 -1.61 5.18 17.76
C ILE A 146 -2.05 5.31 19.22
N LYS A 147 -1.39 4.59 20.14
CA LYS A 147 -1.72 4.57 21.58
C LYS A 147 -1.00 5.66 22.39
N SER A 148 -0.10 6.43 21.78
CA SER A 148 0.68 7.49 22.44
C SER A 148 -0.05 8.82 22.44
#